data_AF-A0A5J4DYG9-F1
#
_entry.id   AF-A0A5J4DYG9-F1
#
_cell.length_a   1.000
_cell.length_b   1.000
_cell.length_c   1.000
_cell.angle_alpha   90.00
_cell.angle_beta   90.00
_cell.angle_gamma   90.00
#
_symmetry.space_group_name_H-M   'P 1'
#
loop_
_entity.id
_entity.type
_entity.pdbx_description
1 polymer ?
#
loop_
_entity_poly.entity_id
_entity_poly.type
_entity_poly.pdbx_seq_one_letter_code
_entity_poly.pdbx_strand_id
1 'polypeptide(L)'
;MGKLHRMAAVCACLTGLISLSAHAVPVSGQGTWETTLLARDFDGDTNTIEGYYDTVLGITWLAYTSSAGTFNWEDANAWAAGLVVNDITNWRLPIVDSGSGCNTGYGGTNCGYNVLTTDGTTVYSEMASMFYDTLANKGQFASLEDDIAGIFQTGWGLSNTGPFDNLMSAGYWPGTSISDVLARDFYFSSGNQGVTGKTSNLYAWAVHDGDVGMAVVPLPAALPLFGTGLGIMGFIGWRRKRRMAAEAA
;
A
#
# COMPACT_ATOMS: atom_id res chain seq x y z
N MET A 1 38.02 18.39 -60.36
CA MET A 1 36.54 18.29 -60.16
C MET A 1 36.17 16.81 -60.20
N GLY A 2 35.68 16.23 -59.09
CA GLY A 2 35.21 14.83 -59.11
C GLY A 2 35.25 14.07 -57.77
N LYS A 3 34.51 14.57 -56.77
CA LYS A 3 33.92 13.89 -55.58
C LYS A 3 34.63 12.66 -54.97
N LEU A 4 35.29 12.89 -53.84
CA LEU A 4 35.63 11.90 -52.81
C LEU A 4 34.34 11.43 -52.11
N HIS A 5 33.98 10.15 -52.24
CA HIS A 5 32.84 9.56 -51.52
C HIS A 5 33.25 9.25 -50.08
N ARG A 6 32.60 9.91 -49.11
CA ARG A 6 32.68 9.57 -47.69
C ARG A 6 31.78 8.37 -47.42
N MET A 7 32.35 7.21 -47.11
CA MET A 7 31.60 6.11 -46.49
C MET A 7 31.37 6.44 -45.02
N ALA A 8 30.12 6.70 -44.65
CA ALA A 8 29.70 6.79 -43.26
C ALA A 8 29.43 5.37 -42.74
N ALA A 9 30.22 4.93 -41.76
CA ALA A 9 29.93 3.72 -41.00
C ALA A 9 28.76 4.01 -40.05
N VAL A 10 27.59 3.43 -40.32
CA VAL A 10 26.45 3.43 -39.40
C VAL A 10 26.71 2.36 -38.35
N CYS A 11 27.15 2.78 -37.17
CA CYS A 11 27.24 1.92 -36.00
C CYS A 11 25.82 1.79 -35.42
N ALA A 12 25.10 0.74 -35.81
CA ALA A 12 23.83 0.39 -35.19
C ALA A 12 24.11 -0.21 -33.80
N CYS A 13 24.10 0.63 -32.77
CA CYS A 13 24.01 0.16 -31.39
C CYS A 13 22.61 -0.43 -31.20
N LEU A 14 22.54 -1.76 -31.27
CA LEU A 14 21.38 -2.55 -30.87
C LEU A 14 21.25 -2.45 -29.35
N THR A 15 20.62 -1.41 -28.83
CA THR A 15 20.23 -1.36 -27.42
C THR A 15 19.07 -2.33 -27.24
N GLY A 16 19.39 -3.57 -26.86
CA GLY A 16 18.40 -4.47 -26.28
C GLY A 16 17.83 -3.80 -25.04
N LEU A 17 16.60 -3.29 -25.15
CA LEU A 17 15.81 -2.92 -23.99
C LEU A 17 15.55 -4.21 -23.23
N ILE A 18 16.34 -4.47 -22.20
CA ILE A 18 15.95 -5.35 -21.13
C ILE A 18 14.80 -4.61 -20.44
N SER A 19 13.55 -4.94 -20.79
CA SER A 19 12.40 -4.54 -19.98
C SER A 19 12.53 -5.25 -18.64
N LEU A 20 13.25 -4.62 -17.72
CA LEU A 20 13.08 -4.88 -16.31
C LEU A 20 11.62 -4.55 -16.01
N SER A 21 10.85 -5.54 -15.58
CA SER A 21 9.54 -5.32 -14.99
C SER A 21 9.76 -4.29 -13.87
N ALA A 22 9.32 -3.05 -14.08
CA ALA A 22 9.35 -2.06 -13.02
C ALA A 22 8.33 -2.54 -11.99
N HIS A 23 8.80 -3.12 -10.89
CA HIS A 23 7.94 -3.33 -9.74
C HIS A 23 7.48 -1.95 -9.27
N ALA A 24 6.19 -1.84 -8.96
CA ALA A 24 5.65 -0.63 -8.37
C ALA A 24 6.43 -0.29 -7.09
N VAL A 25 6.57 1.00 -6.82
CA VAL A 25 7.28 1.53 -5.65
C VAL A 25 6.36 2.47 -4.90
N PRO A 26 6.64 2.77 -3.62
CA PRO A 26 5.90 3.80 -2.90
C PRO A 26 6.00 5.14 -3.64
N VAL A 27 4.87 5.81 -3.84
CA VAL A 27 4.80 7.14 -4.45
C VAL A 27 4.32 8.15 -3.41
N SER A 28 5.23 9.00 -2.93
CA SER A 28 4.92 10.03 -1.95
C SER A 28 3.93 11.05 -2.52
N GLY A 29 2.93 11.44 -1.72
CA GLY A 29 1.84 12.32 -2.14
C GLY A 29 0.79 11.71 -3.08
N GLN A 30 0.88 10.41 -3.41
CA GLN A 30 -0.17 9.71 -4.16
C GLN A 30 -1.09 8.97 -3.19
N GLY A 31 -2.37 9.33 -3.17
CA GLY A 31 -3.35 8.75 -2.26
C GLY A 31 -3.26 9.32 -0.85
N THR A 32 -3.77 8.60 0.14
CA THR A 32 -3.86 9.06 1.53
C THR A 32 -2.96 8.29 2.48
N TRP A 33 -2.27 7.24 2.01
CA TRP A 33 -1.52 6.27 2.83
C TRP A 33 -0.53 6.90 3.82
N GLU A 34 0.14 8.00 3.47
CA GLU A 34 1.09 8.68 4.37
C GLU A 34 0.41 9.30 5.63
N THR A 35 -0.92 9.46 5.59
CA THR A 35 -1.71 10.08 6.66
C THR A 35 -2.73 9.15 7.29
N THR A 36 -3.22 8.15 6.54
CA THR A 36 -4.27 7.23 6.99
C THR A 36 -3.72 5.91 7.50
N LEU A 37 -2.51 5.51 7.08
CA LEU A 37 -1.83 4.31 7.55
C LEU A 37 -0.85 4.67 8.66
N LEU A 38 -1.09 4.12 9.85
CA LEU A 38 -0.24 4.32 11.01
C LEU A 38 0.56 3.05 11.30
N ALA A 39 1.88 3.15 11.25
CA ALA A 39 2.79 2.05 11.52
C ALA A 39 2.56 1.41 12.91
N ARG A 40 2.65 0.08 12.96
CA ARG A 40 2.51 -0.74 14.16
C ARG A 40 3.68 -1.71 14.29
N ASP A 41 4.23 -1.71 15.49
CA ASP A 41 5.29 -2.60 15.94
C ASP A 41 4.66 -3.70 16.79
N PHE A 42 4.90 -4.96 16.41
CA PHE A 42 4.31 -6.12 17.08
C PHE A 42 5.28 -6.84 18.02
N ASP A 43 6.60 -6.72 17.86
CA ASP A 43 7.60 -7.45 18.66
C ASP A 43 8.50 -6.57 19.55
N GLY A 44 8.35 -5.24 19.45
CA GLY A 44 9.17 -4.27 20.15
C GLY A 44 10.44 -3.86 19.41
N ASP A 45 10.71 -4.41 18.22
CA ASP A 45 11.79 -3.95 17.35
C ASP A 45 11.34 -2.76 16.51
N THR A 46 11.61 -1.56 17.03
CA THR A 46 11.30 -0.30 16.35
C THR A 46 12.00 -0.08 14.99
N ASN A 47 12.87 -0.98 14.55
CA ASN A 47 13.49 -0.93 13.22
C ASN A 47 12.63 -1.60 12.13
N THR A 48 11.65 -2.41 12.51
CA THR A 48 10.72 -3.07 11.59
C THR A 48 9.30 -2.62 11.87
N ILE A 49 8.47 -2.69 10.83
CA ILE A 49 7.04 -2.41 10.92
C ILE A 49 6.33 -3.66 10.42
N GLU A 50 5.52 -4.27 11.28
CA GLU A 50 4.83 -5.52 10.96
C GLU A 50 3.39 -5.29 10.49
N GLY A 51 2.83 -4.12 10.82
CA GLY A 51 1.50 -3.76 10.37
C GLY A 51 1.27 -2.27 10.22
N TYR A 52 0.17 -1.95 9.54
CA TYR A 52 -0.30 -0.59 9.32
C TYR A 52 -1.78 -0.50 9.67
N TYR A 53 -2.08 0.25 10.73
CA TYR A 53 -3.45 0.55 11.11
C TYR A 53 -4.05 1.58 10.14
N ASP A 54 -5.10 1.17 9.43
CA ASP A 54 -5.88 1.99 8.53
C ASP A 54 -6.98 2.71 9.31
N THR A 55 -6.79 4.01 9.49
CA THR A 55 -7.72 4.86 10.26
C THR A 55 -9.04 5.12 9.56
N VAL A 56 -9.15 4.87 8.24
CA VAL A 56 -10.40 5.02 7.47
C VAL A 56 -11.25 3.76 7.62
N LEU A 57 -10.62 2.59 7.49
CA LEU A 57 -11.31 1.30 7.55
C LEU A 57 -11.44 0.74 8.97
N GLY A 58 -10.63 1.22 9.91
CA GLY A 58 -10.61 0.72 11.28
C GLY A 58 -10.03 -0.69 11.40
N ILE A 59 -9.12 -1.08 10.51
CA ILE A 59 -8.46 -2.40 10.48
C ILE A 59 -6.95 -2.24 10.43
N THR A 60 -6.21 -3.29 10.77
CA THR A 60 -4.75 -3.33 10.64
C THR A 60 -4.35 -4.26 9.50
N TRP A 61 -3.64 -3.74 8.51
CA TRP A 61 -3.03 -4.52 7.43
C TRP A 61 -1.69 -5.08 7.86
N LEU A 62 -1.37 -6.32 7.50
CA LEU A 62 0.03 -6.75 7.58
C LEU A 62 0.89 -5.93 6.62
N ALA A 63 2.11 -5.61 7.05
CA ALA A 63 3.07 -4.85 6.25
C ALA A 63 3.51 -5.58 4.97
N TYR A 64 3.29 -6.90 4.90
CA TYR A 64 3.63 -7.75 3.77
C TYR A 64 2.46 -8.63 3.34
N THR A 65 2.43 -8.97 2.05
CA THR A 65 1.51 -10.00 1.54
C THR A 65 2.07 -11.41 1.77
N SER A 66 1.24 -12.46 1.64
CA SER A 66 1.62 -13.82 2.00
C SER A 66 2.93 -14.26 1.32
N SER A 67 3.99 -14.43 2.11
CA SER A 67 5.30 -14.91 1.65
C SER A 67 5.27 -16.38 1.18
N ALA A 68 4.21 -17.11 1.53
CA ALA A 68 3.95 -18.49 1.16
C ALA A 68 3.48 -18.70 -0.29
N GLY A 69 3.25 -17.62 -1.06
CA GLY A 69 2.84 -17.69 -2.47
C GLY A 69 1.33 -17.55 -2.67
N THR A 70 0.81 -18.22 -3.70
CA THR A 70 -0.63 -18.18 -4.07
C THR A 70 -1.38 -19.38 -3.54
N PHE A 71 -2.63 -19.19 -3.14
CA PHE A 71 -3.49 -20.21 -2.54
C PHE A 71 -4.81 -20.36 -3.31
N ASN A 72 -5.44 -21.53 -3.21
CA ASN A 72 -6.88 -21.62 -3.44
C ASN A 72 -7.64 -20.91 -2.31
N TRP A 73 -8.92 -20.60 -2.53
CA TRP A 73 -9.68 -19.74 -1.61
C TRP A 73 -9.81 -20.35 -0.19
N GLU A 74 -10.06 -21.65 -0.09
CA GLU A 74 -10.23 -22.32 1.21
C GLU A 74 -8.90 -22.33 1.97
N ASP A 75 -7.79 -22.64 1.30
CA ASP A 75 -6.46 -22.63 1.90
C ASP A 75 -6.02 -21.21 2.31
N ALA A 76 -6.41 -20.18 1.54
CA ALA A 76 -6.14 -18.78 1.88
C ALA A 76 -6.86 -18.36 3.17
N ASN A 77 -8.13 -18.74 3.32
CA ASN A 77 -8.90 -18.46 4.54
C ASN A 77 -8.36 -19.25 5.73
N ALA A 78 -8.01 -20.53 5.54
CA ALA A 78 -7.41 -21.35 6.58
C ALA A 78 -6.05 -20.80 7.03
N TRP A 79 -5.22 -20.35 6.08
CA TRP A 79 -3.94 -19.69 6.36
C TRP A 79 -4.14 -18.43 7.20
N ALA A 80 -5.05 -17.54 6.80
CA ALA A 80 -5.30 -16.30 7.53
C ALA A 80 -5.84 -16.59 8.94
N ALA A 81 -6.83 -17.49 9.07
CA ALA A 81 -7.42 -17.85 10.36
C ALA A 81 -6.43 -18.53 11.31
N GLY A 82 -5.46 -19.27 10.78
CA GLY A 82 -4.40 -19.92 11.56
C GLY A 82 -3.19 -19.03 11.83
N LEU A 83 -3.16 -17.81 11.30
CA LEU A 83 -2.00 -16.93 11.41
C LEU A 83 -1.86 -16.39 12.84
N VAL A 84 -0.64 -16.44 13.36
CA VAL A 84 -0.23 -15.79 14.60
C VAL A 84 1.01 -14.97 14.31
N VAL A 85 0.95 -13.66 14.55
CA VAL A 85 2.07 -12.73 14.35
C VAL A 85 2.37 -12.07 15.68
N ASN A 86 3.52 -12.41 16.29
CA ASN A 86 3.93 -11.86 17.60
C ASN A 86 2.78 -11.89 18.64
N ASP A 87 2.21 -13.07 18.84
CA ASP A 87 1.06 -13.36 19.72
C ASP A 87 -0.29 -12.74 19.32
N ILE A 88 -0.35 -11.97 18.23
CA ILE A 88 -1.61 -11.46 17.66
C ILE A 88 -2.25 -12.56 16.81
N THR A 89 -3.45 -13.00 17.20
CA THR A 89 -4.29 -14.00 16.51
C THR A 89 -5.48 -13.31 15.81
N ASN A 90 -6.46 -14.07 15.32
CA ASN A 90 -7.70 -13.57 14.71
C ASN A 90 -7.50 -12.74 13.43
N TRP A 91 -6.47 -13.07 12.67
CA TRP A 91 -6.30 -12.56 11.32
C TRP A 91 -7.36 -13.15 10.37
N ARG A 92 -7.75 -12.36 9.38
CA ARG A 92 -8.67 -12.76 8.32
C ARG A 92 -8.21 -12.23 6.98
N LEU A 93 -8.82 -12.70 5.90
CA LEU A 93 -8.71 -12.03 4.62
C LEU A 93 -9.58 -10.76 4.59
N PRO A 94 -9.24 -9.79 3.72
CA PRO A 94 -10.06 -8.61 3.47
C PRO A 94 -11.48 -8.98 3.05
N ILE A 95 -12.45 -8.15 3.37
CA ILE A 95 -13.86 -8.40 3.02
C ILE A 95 -14.34 -7.51 1.87
N VAL A 96 -15.35 -8.02 1.18
CA VAL A 96 -16.18 -7.29 0.23
C VAL A 96 -17.64 -7.41 0.68
N ASP A 97 -18.23 -6.32 1.19
CA ASP A 97 -19.65 -6.24 1.50
C ASP A 97 -20.42 -5.65 0.33
N SER A 98 -21.04 -6.52 -0.46
CA SER A 98 -21.69 -6.08 -1.70
C SER A 98 -22.99 -6.81 -2.04
N GLY A 99 -23.55 -7.57 -1.10
CA GLY A 99 -24.66 -8.48 -1.37
C GLY A 99 -24.28 -9.69 -2.23
N SER A 100 -25.26 -10.55 -2.51
CA SER A 100 -25.04 -11.87 -3.15
C SER A 100 -24.77 -11.82 -4.67
N GLY A 101 -24.95 -10.68 -5.32
CA GLY A 101 -24.84 -10.53 -6.78
C GLY A 101 -23.57 -9.79 -7.23
N CYS A 102 -23.24 -9.89 -8.51
CA CYS A 102 -22.11 -9.15 -9.12
C CYS A 102 -22.68 -8.24 -10.22
N ASN A 103 -22.82 -6.96 -9.93
CA ASN A 103 -23.15 -5.91 -10.90
C ASN A 103 -21.82 -5.37 -11.44
N THR A 104 -21.53 -5.65 -12.71
CA THR A 104 -20.28 -5.22 -13.35
C THR A 104 -20.46 -3.85 -13.99
N GLY A 105 -19.56 -2.92 -13.69
CA GLY A 105 -19.54 -1.60 -14.30
C GLY A 105 -18.17 -0.94 -14.22
N TYR A 106 -18.16 0.37 -14.49
CA TYR A 106 -16.95 1.20 -14.44
C TYR A 106 -17.03 2.26 -13.33
N GLY A 107 -18.01 2.18 -12.42
CA GLY A 107 -18.24 3.18 -11.38
C GLY A 107 -19.49 2.86 -10.56
N GLY A 108 -19.44 3.02 -9.25
CA GLY A 108 -20.63 2.88 -8.37
C GLY A 108 -21.22 1.47 -8.31
N THR A 109 -20.46 0.46 -8.74
CA THR A 109 -20.87 -0.95 -8.78
C THR A 109 -20.10 -1.78 -7.75
N ASN A 110 -20.46 -3.05 -7.59
CA ASN A 110 -19.74 -3.98 -6.71
C ASN A 110 -18.85 -4.99 -7.44
N CYS A 111 -18.82 -4.95 -8.77
CA CYS A 111 -17.89 -5.66 -9.61
C CYS A 111 -17.48 -4.76 -10.78
N GLY A 112 -16.38 -5.11 -11.45
CA GLY A 112 -15.79 -4.32 -12.52
C GLY A 112 -14.71 -3.39 -11.99
N TYR A 113 -14.71 -2.15 -12.47
CA TYR A 113 -13.68 -1.15 -12.19
C TYR A 113 -14.29 0.05 -11.48
N ASN A 114 -13.47 0.76 -10.69
CA ASN A 114 -13.90 1.89 -9.86
C ASN A 114 -15.15 1.52 -9.03
N VAL A 115 -15.10 0.32 -8.45
CA VAL A 115 -16.18 -0.22 -7.61
C VAL A 115 -16.31 0.60 -6.33
N LEU A 116 -17.44 0.48 -5.65
CA LEU A 116 -17.65 1.08 -4.35
C LEU A 116 -16.57 0.61 -3.37
N THR A 117 -15.96 1.58 -2.67
CA THR A 117 -14.89 1.36 -1.69
C THR A 117 -15.43 1.49 -0.26
N THR A 118 -15.68 2.71 0.19
CA THR A 118 -16.32 3.05 1.47
C THR A 118 -16.98 4.42 1.38
N ASP A 119 -18.05 4.64 2.15
CA ASP A 119 -18.68 5.96 2.33
C ASP A 119 -18.35 6.59 3.72
N GLY A 120 -17.40 6.00 4.45
CA GLY A 120 -17.03 6.37 5.82
C GLY A 120 -17.92 5.77 6.90
N THR A 121 -19.04 5.13 6.54
CA THR A 121 -19.91 4.36 7.45
C THR A 121 -19.93 2.88 7.08
N THR A 122 -20.05 2.60 5.79
CA THR A 122 -20.08 1.26 5.19
C THR A 122 -18.77 1.02 4.45
N VAL A 123 -18.18 -0.15 4.65
CA VAL A 123 -17.02 -0.61 3.88
C VAL A 123 -17.51 -1.64 2.87
N TYR A 124 -17.56 -1.26 1.59
CA TYR A 124 -18.01 -2.14 0.51
C TYR A 124 -16.91 -3.08 0.04
N SER A 125 -15.66 -2.63 0.06
CA SER A 125 -14.50 -3.47 -0.26
C SER A 125 -13.23 -2.87 0.34
N GLU A 126 -12.63 -3.62 1.27
CA GLU A 126 -11.38 -3.22 1.90
C GLU A 126 -10.22 -3.19 0.89
N MET A 127 -10.18 -4.14 -0.05
CA MET A 127 -9.16 -4.16 -1.09
C MET A 127 -9.34 -3.04 -2.11
N ALA A 128 -10.59 -2.72 -2.48
CA ALA A 128 -10.86 -1.61 -3.38
C ALA A 128 -10.53 -0.28 -2.71
N SER A 129 -10.88 -0.08 -1.43
CA SER A 129 -10.50 1.11 -0.67
C SER A 129 -8.97 1.26 -0.59
N MET A 130 -8.26 0.18 -0.25
CA MET A 130 -6.79 0.17 -0.26
C MET A 130 -6.23 0.58 -1.65
N PHE A 131 -6.74 -0.01 -2.73
CA PHE A 131 -6.24 0.25 -4.08
C PHE A 131 -6.58 1.67 -4.58
N TYR A 132 -7.85 2.07 -4.54
CA TYR A 132 -8.36 3.29 -5.17
C TYR A 132 -8.23 4.53 -4.27
N ASP A 133 -8.39 4.39 -2.96
CA ASP A 133 -8.46 5.55 -2.05
C ASP A 133 -7.13 5.73 -1.30
N THR A 134 -6.67 4.68 -0.63
CA THR A 134 -5.45 4.73 0.20
C THR A 134 -4.21 4.89 -0.66
N LEU A 135 -4.07 4.09 -1.72
CA LEU A 135 -2.92 4.12 -2.62
C LEU A 135 -3.13 4.98 -3.87
N ALA A 136 -4.37 5.40 -4.15
CA ALA A 136 -4.75 6.12 -5.37
C ALA A 136 -4.20 5.50 -6.66
N ASN A 137 -4.26 4.17 -6.75
CA ASN A 137 -4.02 3.46 -8.00
C ASN A 137 -5.22 3.60 -8.93
N LYS A 138 -4.95 3.66 -10.23
CA LYS A 138 -5.99 3.80 -11.25
C LYS A 138 -6.48 2.44 -11.73
N GLY A 139 -7.80 2.29 -11.82
CA GLY A 139 -8.40 1.18 -12.51
C GLY A 139 -8.06 1.20 -14.01
N GLN A 140 -8.11 0.05 -14.67
CA GLN A 140 -7.81 -0.05 -16.10
C GLN A 140 -8.71 0.85 -16.97
N PHE A 141 -9.95 1.06 -16.53
CA PHE A 141 -10.93 1.89 -17.23
C PHE A 141 -11.35 3.10 -16.40
N ALA A 142 -11.56 4.24 -17.06
CA ALA A 142 -12.00 5.49 -16.45
C ALA A 142 -13.39 5.36 -15.83
N SER A 143 -13.65 6.13 -14.78
CA SER A 143 -14.89 6.03 -14.03
C SER A 143 -16.07 6.69 -14.77
N LEU A 144 -17.29 6.42 -14.32
CA LEU A 144 -18.50 7.09 -14.83
C LEU A 144 -18.56 8.59 -14.51
N GLU A 145 -17.70 9.07 -13.61
CA GLU A 145 -17.61 10.50 -13.26
C GLU A 145 -16.70 11.28 -14.23
N ASP A 146 -15.89 10.57 -15.02
CA ASP A 146 -15.21 11.12 -16.17
C ASP A 146 -16.17 11.06 -17.37
N ASP A 147 -16.26 12.12 -18.20
CA ASP A 147 -17.03 12.14 -19.48
C ASP A 147 -16.56 11.08 -20.53
N ILE A 148 -15.76 10.11 -20.09
CA ILE A 148 -14.86 9.23 -20.85
C ILE A 148 -14.97 7.77 -20.30
N ALA A 149 -16.08 7.44 -19.62
CA ALA A 149 -16.26 6.15 -18.96
C ALA A 149 -15.99 4.92 -19.85
N GLY A 150 -15.35 3.90 -19.27
CA GLY A 150 -15.04 2.66 -20.01
C GLY A 150 -13.88 2.79 -21.01
N ILE A 151 -13.19 3.93 -21.02
CA ILE A 151 -11.97 4.12 -21.81
C ILE A 151 -10.76 3.76 -20.98
N PHE A 152 -9.78 3.17 -21.65
CA PHE A 152 -8.53 2.73 -21.04
C PHE A 152 -7.75 3.91 -20.45
N GLN A 153 -7.37 3.82 -19.18
CA GLN A 153 -6.58 4.85 -18.53
C GLN A 153 -5.09 4.73 -18.92
N THR A 154 -4.32 5.80 -18.73
CA THR A 154 -2.85 5.72 -18.75
C THR A 154 -2.34 5.66 -17.32
N GLY A 155 -1.40 4.76 -17.04
CA GLY A 155 -0.85 4.56 -15.69
C GLY A 155 -1.79 3.82 -14.74
N TRP A 156 -2.64 2.93 -15.26
CA TRP A 156 -3.47 2.03 -14.45
C TRP A 156 -2.68 0.87 -13.85
N GLY A 157 -3.33 0.17 -12.93
CA GLY A 157 -2.77 -0.95 -12.20
C GLY A 157 -2.02 -0.50 -10.96
N LEU A 158 -1.24 -1.42 -10.39
CA LEU A 158 -0.43 -1.14 -9.21
C LEU A 158 0.72 -0.21 -9.60
N SER A 159 0.55 1.08 -9.32
CA SER A 159 1.51 2.14 -9.60
C SER A 159 2.16 2.69 -8.32
N ASN A 160 1.43 2.61 -7.20
CA ASN A 160 1.85 2.98 -5.86
C ASN A 160 1.57 1.82 -4.93
N THR A 161 2.61 1.33 -4.26
CA THR A 161 2.50 0.23 -3.27
C THR A 161 2.27 0.74 -1.86
N GLY A 162 2.38 2.06 -1.61
CA GLY A 162 2.44 2.60 -0.27
C GLY A 162 3.59 1.94 0.51
N PRO A 163 3.46 1.78 1.84
CA PRO A 163 4.56 1.31 2.68
C PRO A 163 4.65 -0.22 2.74
N PHE A 164 3.94 -0.94 1.86
CA PHE A 164 3.80 -2.39 1.90
C PHE A 164 4.90 -3.10 1.12
N ASP A 165 5.44 -4.13 1.73
CA ASP A 165 6.41 -5.03 1.12
C ASP A 165 5.72 -6.14 0.33
N ASN A 166 6.28 -6.48 -0.83
CA ASN A 166 5.79 -7.55 -1.70
C ASN A 166 4.31 -7.39 -2.10
N LEU A 167 3.80 -6.17 -2.22
CA LEU A 167 2.51 -5.94 -2.87
C LEU A 167 2.69 -6.13 -4.38
N MET A 168 2.06 -7.16 -4.94
CA MET A 168 2.28 -7.61 -6.32
C MET A 168 1.16 -7.10 -7.24
N SER A 169 1.52 -6.82 -8.49
CA SER A 169 0.54 -6.56 -9.56
C SER A 169 -0.15 -7.86 -9.99
N ALA A 170 -1.02 -8.40 -9.15
CA ALA A 170 -1.65 -9.71 -9.29
C ALA A 170 -3.09 -9.74 -8.72
N GLY A 171 -3.73 -10.90 -8.79
CA GLY A 171 -5.02 -11.15 -8.14
C GLY A 171 -4.84 -11.58 -6.68
N TYR A 172 -5.74 -11.11 -5.83
CA TYR A 172 -5.78 -11.40 -4.41
C TYR A 172 -7.16 -11.91 -3.99
N TRP A 173 -7.17 -12.71 -2.93
CA TRP A 173 -8.39 -13.21 -2.30
C TRP A 173 -8.90 -12.29 -1.20
N PRO A 174 -10.12 -11.76 -1.35
CA PRO A 174 -11.00 -11.46 -0.24
C PRO A 174 -11.57 -12.74 0.40
N GLY A 175 -11.91 -12.65 1.69
CA GLY A 175 -12.57 -13.70 2.47
C GLY A 175 -14.07 -13.86 2.18
N THR A 176 -14.58 -13.26 1.10
CA THR A 176 -16.02 -13.25 0.77
C THR A 176 -16.37 -14.35 -0.23
N SER A 177 -17.14 -15.34 0.23
CA SER A 177 -17.71 -16.41 -0.61
C SER A 177 -18.98 -15.95 -1.34
N ILE A 178 -19.21 -16.47 -2.55
CA ILE A 178 -20.45 -16.25 -3.34
C ILE A 178 -21.32 -17.50 -3.38
N SER A 179 -20.68 -18.67 -3.48
CA SER A 179 -21.33 -19.97 -3.42
C SER A 179 -20.31 -21.02 -2.95
N ASP A 180 -20.70 -22.29 -2.95
CA ASP A 180 -19.79 -23.39 -2.62
C ASP A 180 -18.60 -23.51 -3.60
N VAL A 181 -18.69 -22.90 -4.78
CA VAL A 181 -17.66 -23.01 -5.84
C VAL A 181 -17.07 -21.67 -6.29
N LEU A 182 -17.70 -20.54 -5.96
CA LEU A 182 -17.28 -19.21 -6.37
C LEU A 182 -16.99 -18.30 -5.17
N ALA A 183 -15.98 -17.44 -5.31
CA ALA A 183 -15.63 -16.40 -4.35
C ALA A 183 -15.31 -15.08 -5.06
N ARG A 184 -15.31 -13.98 -4.29
CA ARG A 184 -14.84 -12.67 -4.77
C ARG A 184 -13.33 -12.69 -5.00
N ASP A 185 -12.87 -11.87 -5.92
CA ASP A 185 -11.45 -11.58 -6.15
C ASP A 185 -11.23 -10.08 -6.38
N PHE A 186 -9.99 -9.65 -6.19
CA PHE A 186 -9.56 -8.30 -6.52
C PHE A 186 -8.19 -8.32 -7.20
N TYR A 187 -8.09 -7.69 -8.37
CA TYR A 187 -6.86 -7.64 -9.16
C TYR A 187 -6.14 -6.31 -8.98
N PHE A 188 -5.07 -6.29 -8.18
CA PHE A 188 -4.16 -5.15 -8.08
C PHE A 188 -3.46 -4.85 -9.41
N SER A 189 -3.42 -5.81 -10.35
CA SER A 189 -2.93 -5.55 -11.70
C SER A 189 -3.78 -4.55 -12.47
N SER A 190 -5.09 -4.43 -12.19
CA SER A 190 -6.02 -3.68 -13.03
C SER A 190 -7.08 -2.88 -12.26
N GLY A 191 -7.16 -3.03 -10.95
CA GLY A 191 -8.26 -2.52 -10.11
C GLY A 191 -9.58 -3.27 -10.31
N ASN A 192 -9.59 -4.40 -11.01
CA ASN A 192 -10.82 -5.14 -11.26
C ASN A 192 -11.25 -5.94 -10.02
N GLN A 193 -12.51 -5.78 -9.60
CA GLN A 193 -13.15 -6.64 -8.61
C GLN A 193 -14.15 -7.56 -9.31
N GLY A 194 -14.14 -8.86 -8.99
CA GLY A 194 -14.94 -9.82 -9.72
C GLY A 194 -15.35 -11.03 -8.90
N VAL A 195 -15.52 -12.14 -9.62
CA VAL A 195 -15.86 -13.46 -9.10
C VAL A 195 -15.05 -14.48 -9.87
N THR A 196 -14.40 -15.38 -9.14
CA THR A 196 -13.67 -16.51 -9.74
C THR A 196 -13.89 -17.79 -8.95
N GLY A 197 -13.46 -18.91 -9.53
CA GLY A 197 -13.58 -20.24 -8.92
C GLY A 197 -12.67 -20.37 -7.71
N LYS A 198 -13.18 -20.94 -6.62
CA LYS A 198 -12.42 -21.15 -5.36
C LYS A 198 -11.15 -21.99 -5.53
N THR A 199 -11.04 -22.75 -6.61
CA THR A 199 -9.86 -23.56 -6.96
C THR A 199 -8.74 -22.77 -7.66
N SER A 200 -8.97 -21.51 -8.02
CA SER A 200 -7.96 -20.63 -8.61
C SER A 200 -6.88 -20.28 -7.59
N ASN A 201 -5.64 -20.05 -8.03
CA ASN A 201 -4.56 -19.65 -7.14
C ASN A 201 -4.34 -18.14 -7.20
N LEU A 202 -4.67 -17.43 -6.14
CA LEU A 202 -4.45 -15.98 -5.97
C LEU A 202 -3.62 -15.72 -4.71
N TYR A 203 -3.05 -14.52 -4.59
CA TYR A 203 -2.33 -14.12 -3.39
C TYR A 203 -3.28 -13.89 -2.22
N ALA A 204 -2.76 -14.01 -1.00
CA ALA A 204 -3.48 -13.68 0.22
C ALA A 204 -2.79 -12.50 0.92
N TRP A 205 -3.57 -11.65 1.56
CA TRP A 205 -3.07 -10.55 2.37
C TRP A 205 -3.93 -10.49 3.61
N ALA A 206 -3.35 -10.71 4.79
CA ALA A 206 -4.13 -10.77 6.01
C ALA A 206 -4.34 -9.38 6.61
N VAL A 207 -5.51 -9.20 7.22
CA VAL A 207 -5.90 -8.04 8.00
C VAL A 207 -6.44 -8.48 9.36
N HIS A 208 -6.37 -7.58 10.34
CA HIS A 208 -6.94 -7.75 11.66
C HIS A 208 -7.99 -6.66 11.90
N ASP A 209 -9.11 -7.02 12.52
CA ASP A 209 -10.13 -6.03 12.91
C ASP A 209 -9.60 -5.12 14.03
N GLY A 210 -9.74 -3.80 13.87
CA GLY A 210 -9.27 -2.83 14.85
C GLY A 210 -7.77 -2.54 14.79
N ASP A 211 -7.33 -1.79 15.81
CA ASP A 211 -5.95 -1.34 15.98
C ASP A 211 -5.18 -2.35 16.85
N VAL A 212 -4.18 -3.02 16.26
CA VAL A 212 -3.32 -3.98 16.97
C VAL A 212 -1.85 -3.58 16.86
N GLY A 213 -1.07 -3.99 17.86
CA GLY A 213 0.34 -3.61 17.97
C GLY A 213 0.55 -2.28 18.69
N MET A 214 1.83 -1.95 18.90
CA MET A 214 2.25 -0.70 19.51
C MET A 214 2.41 0.38 18.45
N ALA A 215 1.89 1.58 18.72
CA ALA A 215 2.06 2.71 17.82
C ALA A 215 3.53 3.15 17.76
N VAL A 216 4.11 3.15 16.55
CA VAL A 216 5.46 3.67 16.32
C VAL A 216 5.34 5.18 16.10
N VAL A 217 5.53 5.95 17.17
CA VAL A 217 5.58 7.41 17.07
C VAL A 217 7.02 7.81 16.73
N PRO A 218 7.29 8.48 15.61
CA PRO A 218 8.60 9.08 15.39
C PRO A 218 8.88 9.99 16.57
N LEU A 219 9.92 9.67 17.35
CA LEU A 219 10.34 10.51 18.46
C LEU A 219 10.42 11.95 17.95
N PRO A 220 9.67 12.91 18.53
CA PRO A 220 9.68 14.27 18.04
C PRO A 220 11.14 14.72 17.93
N ALA A 221 11.53 15.21 16.74
CA ALA A 221 12.85 15.79 16.50
C ALA A 221 13.18 16.97 17.46
N ALA A 222 12.23 17.32 18.34
CA ALA A 222 12.42 18.18 19.48
C ALA A 222 13.46 17.67 20.49
N LEU A 223 13.76 16.38 20.62
CA LEU A 223 14.79 15.91 21.59
C LEU A 223 16.19 16.48 21.30
N PRO A 224 16.71 16.41 20.06
CA PRO A 224 17.90 17.18 19.67
C PRO A 224 17.73 18.69 19.84
N LEU A 225 16.53 19.23 19.58
CA LEU A 225 16.26 20.67 19.67
C LEU A 225 16.32 21.19 21.12
N PHE A 226 15.79 20.44 22.08
CA PHE A 226 15.88 20.73 23.51
C PHE A 226 17.31 20.53 24.01
N GLY A 227 18.00 19.48 23.56
CA GLY A 227 19.41 19.25 23.91
C GLY A 227 20.33 20.36 23.42
N THR A 228 20.16 20.81 22.17
CA THR A 228 20.94 21.91 21.60
C THR A 228 20.56 23.27 22.19
N GLY A 229 19.26 23.53 22.41
CA GLY A 229 18.79 24.76 23.05
C GLY A 229 19.30 24.94 24.48
N LEU A 230 19.23 23.89 25.30
CA LEU A 230 19.77 23.90 26.66
C LEU A 230 21.31 23.97 26.67
N GLY A 231 21.97 23.30 25.73
CA GLY A 231 23.43 23.38 25.58
C GLY A 231 23.93 24.79 25.25
N ILE A 232 23.27 25.48 24.31
CA ILE A 232 23.60 26.87 23.94
C ILE A 232 23.38 27.82 25.13
N MET A 233 22.24 27.69 25.83
CA MET A 233 21.92 28.53 26.99
C MET A 233 22.90 28.31 28.15
N GLY A 234 23.29 27.06 28.42
CA GLY A 234 24.31 26.71 29.41
C GLY A 234 25.68 27.30 29.07
N PHE A 235 26.09 27.23 27.80
CA PHE A 235 27.35 27.79 27.32
C PHE A 235 27.40 29.33 27.43
N ILE A 236 26.30 30.02 27.10
CA ILE A 236 26.18 31.47 27.25
C ILE A 236 26.27 31.88 28.73
N GLY A 237 25.60 31.16 29.62
CA GLY A 237 25.65 31.40 31.06
C GLY A 237 27.07 31.23 31.63
N TRP A 238 27.80 30.21 31.18
CA TRP A 238 29.18 29.97 31.59
C TRP A 238 30.16 31.06 31.13
N ARG A 239 30.02 31.54 29.88
CA ARG A 239 30.83 32.66 29.36
C ARG A 239 30.64 33.95 30.16
N ARG A 240 29.39 34.27 30.55
CA ARG A 240 29.10 35.47 31.37
C ARG A 240 29.77 35.41 32.74
N LYS A 241 29.72 34.26 33.42
CA LYS A 241 30.41 34.08 34.71
C LYS A 241 31.93 34.28 34.61
N ARG A 242 32.57 33.76 33.55
CA ARG A 242 34.01 33.94 33.35
C ARG A 242 34.43 35.39 33.12
N ARG A 243 33.62 36.17 32.39
CA ARG A 243 33.92 37.58 32.14
C ARG A 243 33.80 38.43 33.40
N MET A 244 32.74 38.21 34.19
CA MET A 244 32.54 38.91 35.46
C MET A 244 33.65 38.60 36.49
N ALA A 245 34.18 37.37 36.50
CA ALA A 245 35.30 37.00 37.37
C ALA A 245 36.63 37.66 36.94
N ALA A 246 36.80 37.98 35.66
CA ALA A 246 37.99 38.67 35.15
C ALA A 246 37.94 40.20 35.31
N GLU A 247 36.74 40.80 35.39
CA GLU A 247 36.54 42.23 35.64
C GLU A 247 36.62 42.59 37.14
N ALA A 248 36.56 41.60 38.04
CA ALA A 248 36.61 41.77 39.49
C ALA A 248 38.00 41.51 40.12
N ALA A 249 39.00 41.16 39.30
CA ALA A 249 40.40 40.92 39.69
C ALA A 249 41.30 42.05 39.19
#